data_AF-A0A0C1MM48-F1
#
_entry.id   AF-A0A0C1MM48-F1
#
_cell.length_a   1.000
_cell.length_b   1.000
_cell.length_c   1.000
_cell.angle_alpha   90.00
_cell.angle_beta   90.00
_cell.angle_gamma   90.00
#
_symmetry.space_group_name_H-M   'P 1'
#
loop_
_entity.id
_entity.type
_entity.pdbx_description
1 polymer ?
#
loop_
_entity_poly.entity_id
_entity_poly.type
_entity_poly.pdbx_seq_one_letter_code
_entity_poly.pdbx_strand_id
1 'polypeptide(L)' 'MIDWIVNGFVKELIFNLKLPMKKRFDSVYECLQLIDDELAHYNVGYQLQAKHLYHDREEVTVHIQVLKVPQNLYS' A
#
# COMPACT_ATOMS: atom_id res chain seq x y z
N MET A 1 3.77 -5.96 -4.98
CA MET A 1 2.78 -5.94 -3.87
C MET A 1 1.39 -5.63 -4.38
N ILE A 2 1.24 -4.58 -5.21
CA ILE A 2 -0.05 -4.19 -5.80
C ILE A 2 -0.61 -5.31 -6.67
N ASP A 3 0.25 -6.03 -7.41
CA ASP A 3 -0.16 -7.20 -8.19
C ASP A 3 -0.97 -8.20 -7.36
N TRP A 4 -0.58 -8.45 -6.10
CA TRP A 4 -1.28 -9.42 -5.26
C TRP A 4 -2.70 -8.95 -4.92
N ILE A 5 -2.89 -7.64 -4.74
CA ILE A 5 -4.20 -7.02 -4.49
C ILE A 5 -5.05 -7.06 -5.76
N VAL A 6 -4.49 -6.61 -6.88
CA VAL A 6 -5.18 -6.54 -8.17
C VAL A 6 -5.56 -7.94 -8.66
N ASN A 7 -4.76 -8.97 -8.34
CA ASN A 7 -5.05 -10.38 -8.62
C ASN A 7 -6.05 -11.02 -7.65
N GLY A 8 -6.46 -10.31 -6.59
CA GLY A 8 -7.34 -10.87 -5.57
C GLY A 8 -6.71 -12.04 -4.80
N PHE A 9 -5.37 -12.17 -4.79
CA PHE A 9 -4.67 -13.24 -4.07
C PHE A 9 -4.69 -13.05 -2.56
N VAL A 10 -5.01 -11.84 -2.10
CA VAL A 10 -4.96 -11.43 -0.70
C VAL A 10 -6.12 -10.49 -0.37
N LYS A 11 -6.57 -10.56 0.89
CA LYS A 11 -7.56 -9.61 1.44
C LYS A 11 -6.90 -8.50 2.26
N GLU A 12 -5.74 -8.78 2.83
CA GLU A 12 -4.98 -7.84 3.64
C GLU A 12 -3.49 -8.01 3.39
N LEU A 13 -2.75 -6.91 3.42
CA LEU A 13 -1.29 -6.91 3.41
C LEU A 13 -0.75 -6.04 4.54
N ILE A 14 0.32 -6.50 5.16
CA ILE A 14 1.19 -5.69 6.02
C ILE A 14 2.61 -5.79 5.47
N PHE A 15 3.26 -4.64 5.25
CA PHE A 15 4.62 -4.59 4.74
C PHE A 15 5.31 -3.31 5.23
N ASN A 16 6.64 -3.28 5.15
CA ASN A 16 7.44 -2.12 5.53
C ASN A 16 7.92 -1.32 4.32
N LEU A 17 7.86 0.00 4.41
CA LEU A 17 8.55 0.92 3.52
C LEU A 17 9.84 1.39 4.20
N LYS A 18 10.99 1.19 3.56
CA LYS A 18 12.27 1.68 4.08
C LYS A 18 12.38 3.18 3.86
N LEU A 19 12.86 3.90 4.88
CA LEU A 19 12.99 5.34 4.84
C LEU A 19 14.33 5.76 4.22
N PRO A 20 14.34 6.77 3.32
CA PRO A 20 15.58 7.35 2.84
C PRO A 20 16.27 8.17 3.93
N MET A 21 17.55 8.51 3.72
CA MET A 21 18.32 9.29 4.69
C MET A 21 17.80 10.73 4.86
N LYS A 22 17.16 11.31 3.84
CA LYS A 22 16.62 12.68 3.84
C LYS A 22 15.17 12.66 3.33
N LYS A 23 14.39 13.69 3.65
CA LYS A 23 12.99 13.86 3.20
C LYS A 23 12.08 12.66 3.51
N ARG A 24 12.26 12.04 4.67
CA ARG A 24 11.56 10.81 5.08
C ARG A 24 10.04 10.92 4.98
N PHE A 25 9.48 12.02 5.49
CA PHE A 25 8.04 12.25 5.47
C PHE A 25 7.50 12.38 4.03
N ASP A 26 8.14 13.24 3.22
CA ASP A 26 7.76 13.46 1.82
C ASP A 26 7.83 12.15 1.03
N SER A 27 8.92 11.38 1.17
CA SER A 27 9.09 10.12 0.44
C SER A 27 8.09 9.05 0.86
N VAL A 28 7.69 8.97 2.14
CA VAL A 28 6.60 8.07 2.55
C VAL A 28 5.30 8.51 1.90
N TYR A 29 4.97 9.80 1.92
CA TYR A 29 3.75 10.30 1.31
C TYR A 29 3.71 10.06 -0.20
N GLU A 30 4.82 10.28 -0.90
CA GLU A 30 4.98 9.94 -2.32
C GLU A 30 4.73 8.45 -2.57
N CYS A 31 5.30 7.55 -1.78
CA CYS A 31 5.05 6.12 -1.90
C CYS A 31 3.58 5.75 -1.65
N LEU A 32 2.94 6.36 -0.64
CA LEU A 32 1.52 6.12 -0.36
C LEU A 32 0.62 6.64 -1.47
N GLN A 33 0.94 7.79 -2.06
CA GLN A 33 0.22 8.34 -3.21
C GLN A 33 0.37 7.44 -4.44
N LEU A 34 1.56 6.91 -4.71
CA LEU A 34 1.75 5.95 -5.80
C LEU A 34 0.92 4.67 -5.61
N ILE A 35 0.77 4.19 -4.38
CA ILE A 35 -0.11 3.06 -4.07
C ILE A 35 -1.57 3.42 -4.33
N ASP A 36 -1.99 4.63 -3.92
CA ASP A 36 -3.35 5.12 -4.12
C ASP A 36 -3.69 5.26 -5.61
N ASP A 37 -2.82 5.92 -6.37
CA ASP A 37 -3.00 6.16 -7.81
C ASP A 37 -3.13 4.85 -8.58
N GLU A 38 -2.29 3.85 -8.26
CA GLU A 38 -2.30 2.56 -8.94
C GLU A 38 -3.55 1.73 -8.56
N LEU A 39 -3.94 1.71 -7.28
CA LEU A 39 -5.17 1.01 -6.86
C LEU A 39 -6.42 1.68 -7.41
N ALA A 40 -6.43 3.01 -7.51
CA ALA A 40 -7.49 3.77 -8.16
C ALA A 40 -7.56 3.48 -9.67
N HIS A 41 -6.40 3.33 -10.34
CA HIS A 41 -6.34 2.93 -11.76
C HIS A 41 -7.07 1.61 -12.02
N TYR A 42 -6.90 0.61 -11.14
CA TYR A 42 -7.61 -0.66 -11.21
C TYR A 42 -9.00 -0.64 -10.56
N ASN A 43 -9.49 0.52 -10.12
CA ASN A 43 -10.77 0.70 -9.44
C ASN A 43 -10.97 -0.25 -8.24
N VAL A 44 -9.87 -0.52 -7.52
CA VAL A 44 -9.87 -1.35 -6.31
C VAL A 44 -10.38 -0.49 -5.15
N GLY A 45 -11.39 -0.99 -4.43
CA GLY A 45 -11.82 -0.39 -3.17
C GLY A 45 -10.95 -0.92 -2.03
N TYR A 46 -10.32 -0.04 -1.26
CA TYR A 46 -9.40 -0.41 -0.19
C TYR A 46 -9.39 0.59 0.97
N GLN A 47 -8.79 0.19 2.09
CA GLN A 47 -8.40 1.08 3.20
C GLN A 47 -6.89 0.96 3.40
N LEU A 48 -6.22 2.10 3.59
CA LEU A 48 -4.78 2.15 3.81
C LEU A 48 -4.46 2.88 5.11
N GLN A 49 -3.54 2.31 5.87
CA GLN A 49 -3.01 2.90 7.09
C GLN A 49 -1.49 2.75 7.08
N ALA A 50 -0.79 3.79 7.49
CA ALA A 50 0.65 3.76 7.66
C ALA A 50 1.00 4.28 9.05
N LYS A 51 1.89 3.58 9.74
CA LYS A 51 2.35 3.99 11.07
C LYS A 51 3.80 3.59 11.29
N HIS A 52 4.58 4.52 11.84
CA HIS A 52 5.90 4.23 12.38
C HIS A 52 5.70 3.53 13.74
N LEU A 53 5.82 2.21 13.77
CA LEU A 53 5.58 1.41 14.98
C LEU A 53 6.75 1.50 15.96
N TYR A 54 6.54 1.07 17.20
CA TYR A 54 7.56 1.12 18.25
C TYR A 54 8.87 0.39 17.87
N HIS A 55 8.77 -0.70 17.11
CA HIS A 55 9.93 -1.49 16.68
C HIS A 55 10.51 -1.06 15.33
N ASP A 56 9.89 -0.10 14.65
CA ASP A 56 10.35 0.36 13.35
C ASP A 56 11.53 1.33 13.55
N ARG A 57 12.65 1.05 12.89
CA ARG A 57 13.81 1.98 12.88
C ARG A 57 13.70 2.95 11.71
N GLU A 58 14.43 2.70 10.63
CA GLU A 58 14.39 3.51 9.41
C GLU A 58 13.37 2.94 8.43
N GLU A 59 12.15 2.73 8.91
CA GLU A 59 11.05 2.17 8.13
C GLU A 59 9.69 2.59 8.69
N VAL A 60 8.64 2.40 7.91
CA VAL A 60 7.24 2.59 8.32
C VAL A 60 6.47 1.34 7.96
N THR A 61 5.65 0.84 8.88
CA THR A 61 4.73 -0.26 8.63
C THR A 61 3.46 0.26 7.96
N VAL A 62 3.07 -0.36 6.85
CA VAL A 62 1.86 -0.05 6.09
C VAL A 62 0.94 -1.25 6.11
N HIS A 63 -0.35 -1.01 6.34
CA HIS A 63 -1.43 -1.98 6.25
C HIS A 63 -2.39 -1.55 5.14
N ILE A 64 -2.80 -2.51 4.32
CA ILE A 64 -3.84 -2.34 3.31
C ILE A 64 -4.89 -3.42 3.50
N GLN A 65 -6.14 -3.01 3.67
CA GLN A 65 -7.31 -3.89 3.63
C GLN A 65 -8.03 -3.72 2.30
N VAL A 66 -8.22 -4.81 1.58
CA VAL A 66 -8.94 -4.85 0.29
C VAL A 66 -10.43 -5.01 0.58
N LEU A 67 -11.23 -4.00 0.21
CA LEU A 67 -12.69 -4.02 0.36
C LEU A 67 -13.38 -4.63 -0.86
N LYS A 68 -12.87 -4.33 -2.06
CA LYS A 68 -13.44 -4.79 -3.33
C LYS A 68 -12.40 -4.79 -4.44
N VAL A 69 -12.33 -5.88 -5.19
CA VAL A 69 -11.62 -5.95 -6.47
C VAL A 69 -12.67 -6.06 -7.58
N PRO A 70 -12.62 -5.26 -8.65
CA PRO A 70 -13.56 -5.39 -9.77
C PRO A 70 -13.47 -6.77 -10.41
N GLN A 71 -14.62 -7.36 -10.76
CA GLN A 71 -14.72 -8.77 -11.15
C GLN A 71 -14.10 -9.15 -12.51
N ASN A 72 -13.43 -8.25 -13.24
CA ASN A 72 -12.99 -8.50 -14.62
C ASN A 72 -11.54 -8.07 -14.92
N LEU A 73 -10.63 -8.10 -13.94
CA LEU A 73 -9.22 -7.81 -14.23
C LEU A 73 -8.48 -8.98 -14.93
N TYR A 74 -9.08 -10.18 -14.97
CA TYR A 74 -8.53 -11.39 -15.59
C TYR A 74 -9.52 -12.08 -16.52
N SER A 75 -10.10 -11.32 -17.45
CA SER A 75 -10.64 -11.89 -18.70
C SER A 75 -9.62 -11.70 -19.82
#